data_AF-R1EKW0-F1
#
_entry.id   AF-R1EKW0-F1
#
_cell.length_a   1.000
_cell.length_b   1.000
_cell.length_c   1.000
_cell.angle_alpha   90.00
_cell.angle_beta   90.00
_cell.angle_gamma   90.00
#
_symmetry.space_group_name_H-M   'P 1'
#
loop_
_entity.id
_entity.type
_entity.pdbx_description
1 polymer ?
#
loop_
_entity_poly.entity_id
_entity_poly.type
_entity_poly.pdbx_seq_one_letter_code
_entity_poly.pdbx_strand_id
1 'polypeptide(L)'
;MAQTGLPQQTYSLARGCPKLGPAFLIYYSPALLQTLGAEHGEVALRILAEIYRQARAIWPDDGGSGSGCSTVTLRIDVLKDRTVEAIQQVYTYGEGWFLTKLNDQEGVIEKRSLGEGDASRHGYASVHRRLLELWRTFRDE
;
A
#
# COMPACT_ATOMS: atom_id res chain seq x y z
N MET A 1 -8.34 3.45 -3.23
CA MET A 1 -9.01 4.74 -2.91
C MET A 1 -9.59 4.67 -1.51
N ALA A 2 -9.69 5.81 -0.82
CA ALA A 2 -10.19 5.90 0.55
C ALA A 2 -11.69 5.57 0.62
N GLN A 3 -12.00 4.37 1.07
CA GLN A 3 -13.31 4.06 1.62
C GLN A 3 -13.32 4.50 3.08
N THR A 4 -14.46 4.99 3.56
CA THR A 4 -14.61 5.46 4.95
C THR A 4 -14.73 4.31 5.96
N GLY A 5 -14.88 3.07 5.49
CA GLY A 5 -15.14 1.89 6.31
C GLY A 5 -16.57 1.82 6.86
N LEU A 6 -17.39 2.85 6.69
CA LEU A 6 -18.76 2.92 7.20
C LEU A 6 -19.79 2.62 6.09
N PRO A 7 -20.77 1.71 6.29
CA PRO A 7 -21.67 1.21 5.25
C PRO A 7 -22.60 2.24 4.60
N GLN A 8 -22.58 3.50 5.01
CA GLN A 8 -23.46 4.57 4.50
C GLN A 8 -22.72 5.87 4.17
N GLN A 9 -21.40 5.92 4.30
CA GLN A 9 -20.61 7.09 3.95
C GLN A 9 -19.92 6.88 2.61
N THR A 10 -19.96 7.91 1.75
CA THR A 10 -19.33 7.84 0.42
C THR A 10 -18.97 9.24 -0.04
N TYR A 11 -17.78 9.38 -0.62
CA TYR A 11 -17.40 10.62 -1.28
C TYR A 11 -18.23 10.82 -2.55
N SER A 12 -18.56 12.07 -2.87
CA SER A 12 -19.33 12.43 -4.07
C SER A 12 -18.71 11.89 -5.36
N LEU A 13 -17.37 11.82 -5.42
CA LEU A 13 -16.59 11.29 -6.53
C LEU A 13 -16.57 9.75 -6.62
N ALA A 14 -17.03 9.04 -5.59
CA ALA A 14 -17.05 7.58 -5.52
C ALA A 14 -18.47 6.99 -5.68
N ARG A 15 -19.41 7.75 -6.24
CA ARG A 15 -20.78 7.29 -6.52
C ARG A 15 -20.75 6.12 -7.52
N GLY A 16 -21.42 5.02 -7.20
CA GLY A 16 -21.56 3.85 -8.06
C GLY A 16 -20.51 2.74 -7.87
N CYS A 17 -19.47 2.96 -7.04
CA CYS A 17 -18.54 1.89 -6.68
C CYS A 17 -19.16 1.02 -5.57
N PRO A 18 -19.18 -0.33 -5.70
CA PRO A 18 -19.65 -1.20 -4.64
C PRO A 18 -18.87 -0.89 -3.35
N LYS A 19 -19.63 -0.46 -2.35
CA LYS A 19 -19.13 -0.06 -1.04
C LYS A 19 -19.10 -1.34 -0.25
N LEU A 20 -17.96 -1.71 0.30
CA LEU A 20 -17.78 -2.48 1.54
C LEU A 20 -16.38 -3.08 1.53
N GLY A 21 -15.53 -2.57 2.40
CA GLY A 21 -14.17 -3.01 2.61
C GLY A 21 -13.55 -2.15 3.72
N PRO A 22 -12.41 -2.55 4.30
CA PRO A 22 -11.86 -1.85 5.44
C PRO A 22 -11.41 -0.43 5.08
N ALA A 23 -11.52 0.48 6.05
CA ALA A 23 -10.76 1.72 6.02
C ALA A 23 -9.27 1.40 6.27
N PHE A 24 -8.36 2.12 5.62
CA PHE A 24 -6.93 1.94 5.84
C PHE A 24 -6.34 3.13 6.61
N LEU A 25 -5.76 2.84 7.77
CA LEU A 25 -4.97 3.78 8.54
C LEU A 25 -3.48 3.55 8.21
N ILE A 26 -2.86 4.47 7.47
CA ILE A 26 -1.42 4.40 7.19
C ILE A 26 -0.65 5.06 8.34
N TYR A 27 -0.16 4.22 9.25
CA TYR A 27 0.59 4.65 10.44
C TYR A 27 2.00 5.11 10.04
N TYR A 28 2.37 6.32 10.46
CA TYR A 28 3.54 7.12 10.01
C TYR A 28 3.43 7.82 8.65
N SER A 29 2.25 7.89 8.03
CA SER A 29 2.06 8.73 6.82
C SER A 29 2.42 10.22 7.03
N PRO A 30 2.13 10.88 8.17
CA PRO A 30 2.56 12.26 8.39
C PRO A 30 4.07 12.40 8.46
N ALA A 31 4.77 11.44 9.08
CA ALA A 31 6.23 11.46 9.18
C ALA A 31 6.87 11.31 7.79
N LEU A 32 6.39 10.38 6.96
CA LEU A 32 6.84 10.25 5.56
C LEU A 32 6.64 11.56 4.78
N LEU A 33 5.47 12.20 4.92
CA LEU A 33 5.17 13.47 4.27
C LEU A 33 5.99 14.64 4.83
N GLN A 34 6.41 14.61 6.09
CA GLN A 34 7.31 15.64 6.63
C GLN A 34 8.73 15.47 6.10
N THR A 35 9.22 14.23 6.04
CA THR A 35 10.56 13.91 5.54
C THR A 35 10.69 14.17 4.04
N LEU A 36 9.71 13.74 3.25
CA LEU A 36 9.77 13.84 1.78
C LEU A 36 8.97 15.00 1.21
N GLY A 37 8.00 15.55 1.94
CA GLY A 37 6.98 16.43 1.35
C GLY A 37 7.45 17.82 0.96
N ALA A 38 8.52 18.33 1.58
CA ALA A 38 9.04 19.66 1.27
C ALA A 38 9.69 19.72 -0.13
N GLU A 39 10.46 18.69 -0.50
CA GLU A 39 11.23 18.64 -1.76
C GLU A 39 10.64 17.65 -2.77
N HIS A 40 9.98 16.60 -2.30
CA HIS A 40 9.54 15.46 -3.09
C HIS A 40 8.08 15.05 -2.76
N GLY A 41 7.21 16.04 -2.53
CA GLY A 41 5.80 15.81 -2.18
C GLY A 41 5.04 14.91 -3.15
N GLU A 42 5.30 15.04 -4.45
CA GLU A 42 4.71 14.14 -5.45
C GLU A 42 5.14 12.68 -5.24
N VAL A 43 6.43 12.43 -5.01
CA VAL A 43 6.97 11.09 -4.78
C VAL A 43 6.38 10.49 -3.50
N ALA A 44 6.27 11.28 -2.44
CA ALA A 44 5.67 10.87 -1.17
C ALA A 44 4.20 10.44 -1.37
N LEU A 45 3.42 11.23 -2.12
CA LEU A 45 2.04 10.91 -2.43
C LEU A 45 1.91 9.67 -3.34
N ARG A 46 2.80 9.50 -4.32
CA ARG A 46 2.86 8.29 -5.17
C ARG A 46 3.13 7.04 -4.34
N ILE A 47 4.05 7.11 -3.37
CA ILE A 47 4.32 6.00 -2.43
C ILE A 47 3.06 5.64 -1.64
N LEU A 48 2.37 6.63 -1.06
CA LEU A 48 1.14 6.40 -0.31
C LEU A 48 0.03 5.82 -1.21
N ALA A 49 -0.13 6.33 -2.42
CA ALA A 49 -1.11 5.83 -3.39
C ALA A 49 -0.84 4.35 -3.74
N GLU A 50 0.43 3.98 -3.92
CA GLU A 50 0.82 2.60 -4.19
C GLU A 50 0.54 1.69 -3.00
N ILE A 51 0.83 2.13 -1.77
CA ILE A 51 0.48 1.39 -0.55
C ILE A 51 -1.04 1.16 -0.48
N TYR A 52 -1.85 2.17 -0.74
CA TYR A 52 -3.32 2.03 -0.80
C TYR A 52 -3.76 1.03 -1.87
N ARG A 53 -3.11 1.01 -3.04
CA ARG A 53 -3.42 0.11 -4.14
C ARG A 53 -3.13 -1.34 -3.76
N GLN A 54 -1.94 -1.61 -3.23
CA GLN A 54 -1.55 -2.95 -2.80
C GLN A 54 -2.38 -3.42 -1.61
N ALA A 55 -2.70 -2.52 -0.67
CA ALA A 55 -3.57 -2.84 0.46
C ALA A 55 -4.96 -3.27 0.00
N ARG A 56 -5.57 -2.58 -0.96
CA ARG A 56 -6.87 -2.99 -1.50
C ARG A 56 -6.84 -4.36 -2.18
N ALA A 57 -5.70 -4.76 -2.72
CA ALA A 57 -5.54 -6.08 -3.31
C ALA A 57 -5.37 -7.20 -2.27
N ILE A 58 -4.86 -6.88 -1.06
CA ILE A 58 -4.72 -7.83 0.06
C ILE A 58 -6.02 -7.91 0.88
N TRP A 59 -6.67 -6.77 1.11
CA TRP A 59 -7.96 -6.65 1.78
C TRP A 59 -9.01 -6.12 0.78
N PRO A 60 -9.54 -7.02 -0.07
CA PRO A 60 -10.54 -6.65 -1.06
C PRO A 60 -11.88 -6.30 -0.40
N ASP A 61 -12.76 -5.74 -1.23
CA ASP A 61 -14.14 -5.45 -0.84
C ASP A 61 -14.93 -6.76 -0.68
N ASP A 62 -15.60 -6.97 0.45
CA ASP A 62 -16.30 -8.22 0.78
C ASP A 62 -17.75 -8.28 0.26
N GLY A 63 -18.13 -7.35 -0.62
CA GLY A 63 -19.33 -7.45 -1.44
C GLY A 63 -20.68 -7.50 -0.71
N GLY A 64 -20.74 -7.30 0.61
CA GLY A 64 -22.01 -7.36 1.35
C GLY A 64 -22.01 -8.18 2.64
N SER A 65 -21.01 -9.04 2.88
CA SER A 65 -21.22 -10.18 3.77
C SER A 65 -20.82 -10.03 5.24
N GLY A 66 -20.09 -9.00 5.68
CA GLY A 66 -19.98 -8.77 7.13
C GLY A 66 -18.86 -7.89 7.69
N SER A 67 -17.97 -7.32 6.88
CA SER A 67 -16.83 -6.52 7.37
C SER A 67 -17.03 -5.00 7.29
N GLY A 68 -18.28 -4.54 7.11
CA GLY A 68 -18.61 -3.12 7.31
C GLY A 68 -18.21 -2.67 8.70
N CYS A 69 -17.48 -1.55 8.80
CA CYS A 69 -16.86 -0.99 10.01
C CYS A 69 -15.53 -1.61 10.47
N SER A 70 -14.77 -2.25 9.59
CA SER A 70 -13.38 -2.65 9.91
C SER A 70 -12.36 -1.59 9.51
N THR A 71 -11.29 -1.45 10.29
CA THR A 71 -10.13 -0.62 9.96
C THR A 71 -8.89 -1.51 9.96
N VAL A 72 -8.06 -1.37 8.93
CA VAL A 72 -6.76 -2.04 8.81
C VAL A 72 -5.66 -1.01 9.00
N THR A 73 -4.75 -1.27 9.93
CA THR A 73 -3.58 -0.44 10.19
C THR A 73 -2.40 -0.91 9.35
N LEU A 74 -1.87 -0.03 8.52
CA LEU A 74 -0.70 -0.27 7.68
C LEU A 74 0.49 0.48 8.24
N ARG A 75 1.46 -0.25 8.76
CA ARG A 75 2.68 0.33 9.34
C ARG A 75 3.72 0.56 8.26
N ILE A 76 4.15 1.82 8.11
CA ILE A 76 5.19 2.22 7.17
C ILE A 76 6.44 2.76 7.88
N ASP A 77 6.69 2.29 9.11
CA ASP A 77 7.76 2.81 9.97
C ASP A 77 9.14 2.73 9.31
N VAL A 78 9.39 1.70 8.49
CA VAL A 78 10.63 1.55 7.74
C VAL A 78 10.86 2.63 6.68
N LEU A 79 9.83 3.37 6.25
CA LEU A 79 9.95 4.41 5.21
C LEU A 79 10.03 5.83 5.77
N LYS A 80 9.61 6.05 7.02
CA LYS A 80 9.31 7.39 7.56
C LYS A 80 10.52 8.34 7.59
N ASP A 81 11.73 7.81 7.77
CA ASP A 81 12.98 8.58 7.91
C ASP A 81 13.94 8.36 6.72
N ARG A 82 13.44 7.86 5.58
CA ARG A 82 14.27 7.57 4.39
C ARG A 82 14.14 8.67 3.35
N THR A 83 15.24 8.96 2.65
CA THR A 83 15.24 9.79 1.44
C THR A 83 14.68 9.02 0.25
N VAL A 84 14.33 9.73 -0.83
CA VAL A 84 13.84 9.11 -2.07
C VAL A 84 14.87 8.15 -2.65
N GLU A 85 16.14 8.54 -2.64
CA GLU A 85 17.27 7.74 -3.14
C GLU A 85 17.39 6.45 -2.34
N ALA A 86 17.32 6.52 -1.00
CA ALA A 86 17.39 5.35 -0.14
C ALA A 86 16.21 4.37 -0.36
N ILE A 87 15.03 4.88 -0.69
CA ILE A 87 13.86 4.06 -1.04
C ILE A 87 14.06 3.41 -2.42
N GLN A 88 14.60 4.15 -3.39
CA GLN A 88 14.89 3.67 -4.75
C GLN A 88 16.01 2.62 -4.79
N GLN A 89 17.08 2.84 -4.03
CA GLN A 89 18.31 2.04 -4.07
C GLN A 89 18.08 0.57 -3.71
N VAL A 90 17.01 0.27 -2.96
CA VAL A 90 16.58 -1.10 -2.65
C VAL A 90 16.38 -1.94 -3.92
N TYR A 91 15.80 -1.37 -4.97
CA TYR A 91 15.57 -2.10 -6.23
C TYR A 91 16.86 -2.44 -6.98
N THR A 92 17.92 -1.62 -6.81
CA THR A 92 19.22 -1.84 -7.45
C THR A 92 19.94 -3.07 -6.87
N TYR A 93 19.70 -3.39 -5.60
CA TYR A 93 20.33 -4.53 -4.92
C TYR A 93 19.53 -5.84 -5.05
N GLY A 94 18.58 -5.90 -5.98
CA GLY A 94 17.72 -7.07 -6.13
C GLY A 94 16.76 -7.26 -4.96
N GLU A 95 16.49 -6.20 -4.20
CA GLU A 95 15.53 -6.17 -3.11
C GLU A 95 14.30 -5.34 -3.51
N GLY A 96 13.23 -5.43 -2.74
CA GLY A 96 11.99 -4.71 -2.97
C GLY A 96 11.31 -4.33 -1.67
N TRP A 97 10.40 -3.37 -1.78
CA TRP A 97 9.47 -3.02 -0.70
C TRP A 97 8.20 -3.85 -0.84
N PHE A 98 7.83 -4.56 0.21
CA PHE A 98 6.66 -5.42 0.22
C PHE A 98 5.68 -4.96 1.28
N LEU A 99 4.40 -4.96 0.93
CA LEU A 99 3.32 -4.93 1.89
C LEU A 99 2.96 -6.36 2.28
N THR A 100 3.12 -6.67 3.57
CA THR A 100 2.83 -7.98 4.14
C THR A 100 1.67 -7.88 5.12
N LYS A 101 0.66 -8.74 4.95
CA LYS A 101 -0.44 -8.96 5.87
C LYS A 101 0.09 -9.69 7.11
N LEU A 102 -0.05 -9.07 8.29
CA LEU A 102 0.30 -9.71 9.56
C LEU A 102 -0.91 -10.47 10.12
N ASN A 103 -2.08 -9.84 10.06
CA ASN A 103 -3.37 -10.41 10.45
C ASN A 103 -4.49 -9.69 9.67
N ASP A 104 -5.75 -9.93 10.02
CA ASP A 104 -6.88 -9.33 9.31
C ASP A 104 -7.01 -7.82 9.47
N GLN A 105 -6.38 -7.23 10.50
CA GLN A 105 -6.46 -5.80 10.82
C GLN A 105 -5.11 -5.08 10.73
N GLU A 106 -4.03 -5.76 10.38
CA GLU A 106 -2.69 -5.19 10.38
C GLU A 106 -1.84 -5.65 9.20
N GLY A 107 -1.12 -4.70 8.62
CA GLY A 107 -0.08 -4.93 7.63
C GLY A 107 1.15 -4.09 7.89
N VAL A 108 2.29 -4.50 7.33
CA VAL A 108 3.57 -3.79 7.47
C VAL A 108 4.28 -3.70 6.14
N ILE A 109 4.98 -2.59 5.92
CA ILE A 109 5.97 -2.47 4.84
C ILE A 109 7.30 -3.04 5.32
N GLU A 110 7.85 -3.98 4.58
CA GLU A 110 9.15 -4.58 4.85
C GLU A 110 10.03 -4.61 3.60
N LYS A 111 11.34 -4.57 3.82
CA LYS A 111 12.35 -4.74 2.77
C LYS A 111 12.70 -6.23 2.65
N ARG A 112 12.68 -6.80 1.45
CA ARG A 112 13.02 -8.22 1.20
C ARG A 112 13.77 -8.40 -0.11
N SER A 113 14.52 -9.48 -0.24
CA SER A 113 15.13 -9.89 -1.52
C SER A 113 14.04 -10.33 -2.51
N LEU A 114 14.16 -9.91 -3.77
CA LEU A 114 13.30 -10.34 -4.87
C LEU A 114 13.56 -11.81 -5.27
N GLY A 115 14.68 -12.39 -4.82
CA GLY A 115 15.07 -13.78 -5.12
C GLY A 115 14.61 -14.82 -4.10
N GLU A 116 14.25 -14.41 -2.88
CA GLU A 116 13.76 -15.32 -1.83
C GLU A 116 12.25 -15.54 -1.97
N GLY A 117 11.87 -16.58 -2.72
CA GLY A 117 10.53 -17.17 -2.65
C GLY A 117 9.44 -16.54 -3.52
N ASP A 118 9.71 -15.51 -4.32
CA ASP A 118 8.77 -15.00 -5.33
C ASP A 118 8.82 -15.84 -6.61
N ALA A 119 8.43 -17.11 -6.49
CA ALA A 119 8.03 -17.96 -7.61
C ALA A 119 6.69 -17.52 -8.25
N SER A 120 6.25 -16.28 -8.02
CA SER A 120 5.06 -15.69 -8.62
C SER A 120 5.42 -14.57 -9.59
N ARG A 121 6.35 -14.85 -10.51
CA ARG A 121 6.50 -14.04 -11.73
C ARG A 121 5.31 -14.18 -12.69
N HIS A 122 4.32 -15.02 -12.40
CA HIS A 122 3.05 -15.13 -13.14
C HIS A 122 1.87 -15.34 -12.16
N GLY A 123 0.97 -14.37 -12.10
CA GLY A 123 -0.45 -14.58 -11.78
C GLY A 123 -0.89 -14.76 -10.31
N TYR A 124 -0.04 -15.20 -9.39
CA TYR A 124 -0.47 -15.47 -8.00
C TYR A 124 0.31 -14.61 -7.00
N ALA A 125 -0.08 -13.35 -6.86
CA ALA A 125 0.21 -12.62 -5.63
C ALA A 125 -0.27 -13.48 -4.46
N SER A 126 0.64 -13.91 -3.59
CA SER A 126 0.19 -14.58 -2.37
C SER A 126 -0.77 -13.63 -1.66
N VAL A 127 -1.91 -14.13 -1.21
CA VAL A 127 -2.97 -13.32 -0.57
C VAL A 127 -2.44 -12.52 0.64
N HIS A 128 -1.23 -12.83 1.11
CA HIS A 128 -0.62 -12.27 2.30
C HIS A 128 0.52 -11.29 2.02
N ARG A 129 1.01 -11.17 0.78
CA ARG A 129 2.14 -10.28 0.48
C ARG A 129 2.11 -9.76 -0.95
N ARG A 130 2.40 -8.46 -1.11
CA ARG A 130 2.52 -7.82 -2.43
C ARG A 130 3.70 -6.85 -2.51
N LEU A 131 4.39 -6.88 -3.64
CA LEU A 131 5.45 -5.92 -3.99
C LEU A 131 4.84 -4.54 -4.24
N LEU A 132 5.46 -3.48 -3.70
CA LEU A 132 5.16 -2.10 -4.09
C LEU A 132 5.80 -1.82 -5.45
N GLU A 133 4.99 -1.51 -6.46
CA GLU A 133 5.44 -1.26 -7.83
C GLU A 133 5.74 0.23 -8.05
N LEU A 134 6.51 0.84 -7.14
CA LEU A 134 6.69 2.29 -7.09
C LEU A 134 7.14 2.87 -8.44
N TRP A 135 8.15 2.26 -9.08
CA TRP A 135 8.84 2.82 -10.25
C TRP A 135 8.67 2.00 -11.54
N ARG A 136 7.65 1.13 -11.63
CA ARG A 136 7.43 0.32 -12.84
C ARG A 136 6.94 1.11 -14.04
N THR A 137 6.45 2.34 -13.86
CA THR A 137 5.90 3.19 -14.94
C THR A 137 6.93 3.94 -15.78
N PHE A 138 8.24 3.73 -15.60
CA PHE A 138 9.31 4.41 -16.36
C PHE A 138 9.90 3.59 -17.52
N ARG A 139 9.16 2.65 -18.13
CA ARG A 139 9.68 1.86 -19.27
C ARG A 139 8.93 1.98 -20.58
N ASP A 140 7.85 2.77 -20.66
CA ASP A 140 7.12 2.98 -21.91
C ASP A 140 7.01 4.48 -22.22
N GLU A 141 8.14 5.10 -22.57
CA GLU A 141 8.23 6.27 -23.47
C GLU A 141 9.44 6.09 -24.40
#